data_AF-W1PLQ3-F1
#
_entry.id   AF-W1PLQ3-F1
#
_cell.length_a   1.000
_cell.length_b   1.000
_cell.length_c   1.000
_cell.angle_alpha   90.00
_cell.angle_beta   90.00
_cell.angle_gamma   90.00
#
_symmetry.space_group_name_H-M   'P 1'
#
loop_
_entity.id
_entity.type
_entity.pdbx_description
1 polymer ?
#
loop_
_entity_poly.entity_id
_entity_poly.type
_entity_poly.pdbx_seq_one_letter_code
_entity_poly.pdbx_strand_id
1 'polypeptide(L)' 'MILETIVVWNPWEKKSKSVADFGDEEYKHMLCVYAAAIEKPISLKPGEEWTGRLHLSAIPSTYGAENLNPPPMVLPRCQ' A
#
# COMPACT_ATOMS: atom_id res chain seq x y z
N MET A 1 -5.35 10.19 -15.65
CA MET A 1 -6.09 8.90 -15.74
C MET A 1 -5.95 8.20 -14.40
N ILE A 2 -7.01 7.56 -13.92
CA ILE A 2 -7.13 7.09 -12.53
C ILE A 2 -6.42 5.75 -12.39
N LEU A 3 -5.67 5.57 -11.30
CA LEU A 3 -5.20 4.26 -10.84
C LEU A 3 -6.38 3.66 -10.06
N GLU A 4 -7.18 2.83 -10.72
CA GLU A 4 -8.44 2.30 -10.17
C GLU A 4 -8.22 1.22 -9.10
N THR A 5 -7.04 0.57 -9.11
CA THR A 5 -6.74 -0.53 -8.21
C THR A 5 -5.73 -0.12 -7.15
N ILE A 6 -6.03 -0.45 -5.89
CA ILE A 6 -5.08 -0.36 -4.78
C ILE A 6 -4.66 -1.77 -4.37
N VAL A 7 -3.38 -2.06 -4.45
CA VAL A 7 -2.80 -3.32 -3.97
C VAL A 7 -2.23 -3.08 -2.59
N VAL A 8 -2.69 -3.88 -1.63
CA VAL A 8 -2.18 -3.90 -0.25
C VAL A 8 -1.42 -5.20 -0.06
N TRP A 9 -0.14 -5.12 0.30
CA TRP A 9 0.71 -6.30 0.39
C TRP A 9 1.65 -6.27 1.60
N ASN A 10 1.84 -7.45 2.19
CA ASN A 10 2.82 -7.73 3.24
C ASN A 10 3.35 -9.15 3.01
N PRO A 11 4.68 -9.39 3.12
CA PRO A 11 5.26 -10.71 2.87
C PRO A 11 4.84 -11.76 3.89
N TRP A 12 4.56 -11.33 5.11
CA TRP A 12 4.37 -12.19 6.28
C TRP A 12 5.59 -13.09 6.57
N GLU A 13 5.54 -13.78 7.71
CA GLU A 13 6.70 -14.48 8.28
C GLU A 13 7.46 -15.36 7.27
N LYS A 14 6.74 -16.22 6.54
CA LYS A 14 7.37 -17.21 5.65
C LYS A 14 8.12 -16.55 4.50
N LYS A 15 7.56 -15.48 3.90
CA LYS A 15 8.19 -14.84 2.74
C LYS A 15 9.30 -13.90 3.18
N SER A 16 9.17 -13.22 4.33
CA SER A 16 10.21 -12.32 4.87
C SER A 16 11.56 -13.02 4.99
N LYS A 17 11.57 -14.22 5.58
CA LYS A 17 12.78 -15.07 5.76
C LYS A 17 13.47 -15.48 4.45
N SER A 18 12.83 -15.28 3.30
CA SER A 18 13.35 -15.66 1.98
C SER A 18 13.85 -14.48 1.14
N VAL A 19 13.66 -13.25 1.62
CA VAL A 19 14.05 -12.03 0.90
C VAL A 19 15.38 -11.56 1.47
N ALA A 20 16.45 -11.65 0.67
CA ALA A 20 17.82 -11.53 1.15
C ALA A 20 18.18 -10.17 1.79
N ASP A 21 17.45 -9.12 1.43
CA ASP A 21 17.63 -7.74 1.89
C ASP A 21 16.51 -7.27 2.83
N PHE A 22 15.74 -8.20 3.40
CA PHE A 22 14.60 -7.92 4.27
C PHE A 22 14.71 -8.71 5.58
N GLY A 23 14.60 -8.04 6.72
CA GLY A 23 14.73 -8.68 8.03
C GLY A 23 13.55 -9.60 8.36
N ASP A 24 13.83 -10.69 9.09
CA ASP A 24 12.84 -11.72 9.45
C ASP A 24 11.56 -11.15 10.09
N GLU A 25 11.70 -10.07 10.86
CA GLU A 25 10.63 -9.44 11.64
C GLU A 25 10.18 -8.08 11.08
N GLU A 26 10.82 -7.57 10.04
CA GLU A 26 10.53 -6.23 9.48
C GLU A 26 9.11 -6.13 8.91
N TYR A 27 8.52 -7.27 8.51
CA TYR A 27 7.14 -7.32 8.03
C TYR A 27 6.12 -6.84 9.06
N LYS A 28 6.44 -6.86 10.36
CA LYS A 28 5.55 -6.36 11.42
C LYS A 28 5.41 -4.84 11.43
N HIS A 29 6.37 -4.13 10.84
CA HIS A 29 6.48 -2.67 10.88
C HIS A 29 6.33 -2.01 9.50
N MET A 30 5.92 -2.78 8.50
CA MET A 30 5.73 -2.28 7.13
C MET A 30 4.39 -2.72 6.54
N LEU A 31 3.88 -1.90 5.63
CA LEU A 31 2.79 -2.25 4.73
C LEU A 31 3.08 -1.63 3.37
N CYS A 32 3.02 -2.43 2.30
CA CYS A 32 3.12 -1.90 0.95
C CYS A 32 1.74 -1.52 0.44
N VAL A 33 1.60 -0.29 -0.06
CA VAL A 33 0.38 0.23 -0.69
C VAL A 33 0.75 0.74 -2.07
N TYR A 34 0.23 0.09 -3.11
CA TYR A 34 0.49 0.45 -4.50
C TYR A 34 -0.79 0.93 -5.17
N ALA A 35 -0.73 2.07 -5.84
CA ALA A 35 -1.75 2.48 -6.78
C ALA A 35 -1.37 1.96 -8.17
N ALA A 36 -2.29 1.23 -8.82
CA ALA A 36 -1.99 0.46 -10.01
C ALA A 36 -3.10 0.56 -11.06
N ALA A 37 -2.73 0.43 -12.33
CA ALA A 37 -3.63 0.28 -13.46
C ALA A 37 -3.47 -1.14 -14.05
N ILE A 38 -3.97 -2.14 -13.31
CA ILE A 38 -3.74 -3.56 -13.62
C ILE A 38 -4.98 -4.26 -14.20
N GLU A 39 -6.18 -3.79 -13.90
CA GLU A 39 -7.42 -4.41 -14.38
C GLU A 39 -7.67 -4.14 -15.87
N LYS A 40 -7.33 -2.94 -16.33
CA LYS A 40 -7.52 -2.52 -17.72
C LYS A 40 -6.15 -2.17 -18.33
N PRO A 41 -5.65 -2.98 -19.28
CA PRO A 41 -4.40 -2.69 -19.96
C PRO A 41 -4.44 -1.34 -20.68
N ILE A 42 -3.37 -0.57 -20.53
CA ILE A 42 -3.22 0.73 -21.18
C ILE A 42 -2.52 0.51 -22.51
N SER A 43 -3.23 0.77 -23.60
CA SER A 43 -2.67 0.70 -24.96
C SER A 43 -2.32 2.10 -25.45
N LEU A 44 -1.09 2.27 -25.95
CA LEU A 44 -0.60 3.54 -26.50
C LEU A 44 -0.26 3.38 -27.98
N LYS A 45 -0.68 4.34 -28.80
CA LYS A 45 -0.28 4.49 -30.19
C LYS A 45 1.07 5.22 -30.28
N PRO A 46 1.74 5.20 -31.45
CA PRO A 46 2.94 6.00 -31.66
C PRO A 46 2.69 7.49 -31.36
N GLY A 47 3.53 8.06 -30.49
CA GLY A 47 3.43 9.46 -30.05
C GLY A 47 2.46 9.72 -28.90
N GLU A 48 1.75 8.71 -28.40
CA GLU A 48 0.95 8.84 -27.18
C GLU A 48 1.79 8.60 -25.92
N GLU A 49 1.41 9.28 -24.83
CA GLU A 49 2.02 9.12 -23.52
C GLU A 49 0.95 8.79 -22.48
N TRP A 50 1.35 8.06 -21.45
CA TRP A 50 0.54 7.85 -20.27
C TRP A 50 1.28 8.25 -19.01
N THR A 51 0.56 8.86 -18.07
CA THR A 51 1.10 9.25 -16.78
C THR A 51 0.16 8.82 -15.66
N GLY A 52 0.71 8.05 -14.71
CA GLY A 52 0.11 7.78 -13.40
C GLY A 52 0.79 8.62 -12.32
N ARG A 53 0.05 8.99 -11.27
CA ARG A 53 0.60 9.72 -10.11
C ARG A 53 0.02 9.15 -8.83
N LEU A 54 0.91 8.80 -7.90
CA LEU A 54 0.57 8.54 -6.50
C LEU A 54 1.09 9.72 -5.67
N HIS A 55 0.24 10.27 -4.80
CA HIS A 55 0.64 11.30 -3.85
C HIS A 55 0.54 10.72 -2.43
N LEU A 56 1.65 10.77 -1.70
CA LEU A 56 1.75 10.33 -0.32
C LEU A 56 2.09 11.54 0.56
N SER A 57 1.32 11.75 1.62
CA SER A 57 1.57 12.79 2.62
C SER A 57 1.52 12.19 4.02
N ALA A 58 2.47 12.60 4.86
CA ALA A 58 2.45 12.28 6.28
C ALA A 58 1.86 13.47 7.03
N ILE A 59 0.77 13.22 7.76
CA ILE A 59 0.18 14.21 8.67
C ILE A 59 0.31 13.67 10.09
N PRO A 60 0.70 14.51 11.07
CA PRO A 60 0.70 14.10 12.46
C PRO A 60 -0.70 13.65 12.88
N SER A 61 -0.78 12.50 13.55
CA SER A 61 -2.03 12.05 14.14
C SER A 61 -2.47 13.02 15.24
N THR A 62 -3.74 13.44 15.21
CA THR A 62 -4.38 14.15 16.33
C THR A 62 -4.86 13.18 17.42
N TYR A 63 -4.90 11.88 17.13
CA TYR A 63 -5.05 10.83 18.14
C TYR A 63 -3.67 10.57 18.76
N GLY A 64 -3.46 11.15 19.95
CA GLY A 64 -2.21 11.05 20.71
C GLY A 64 -1.84 9.60 21.06
N ALA A 65 -0.53 9.37 21.16
CA ALA A 65 0.12 8.09 21.45
C ALA A 65 -0.09 7.57 22.89
N GLU A 66 -1.21 7.90 23.54
CA GLU A 66 -1.46 7.59 24.96
C GLU A 66 -2.41 6.40 25.18
N ASN A 67 -2.81 5.66 24.14
CA ASN A 67 -3.57 4.42 24.29
C ASN A 67 -3.10 3.35 23.29
N LEU A 68 -1.98 2.70 23.62
CA LEU A 68 -1.35 1.63 22.81
C LEU A 68 -2.12 0.29 22.77
N ASN A 69 -3.40 0.26 23.11
CA ASN A 69 -4.27 -0.89 22.85
C ASN A 69 -5.43 -0.48 21.94
N PRO A 70 -5.20 -0.27 20.63
CA PRO A 70 -6.32 -0.10 19.71
C PRO A 70 -7.11 -1.42 19.65
N PRO A 71 -8.46 -1.39 19.76
CA PRO A 71 -9.27 -2.56 19.44
C PRO A 71 -9.00 -2.98 17.99
N PRO A 72 -9.22 -4.27 17.62
CA PRO A 72 -8.91 -4.76 16.27
C PRO A 72 -9.51 -3.83 15.22
N MET A 73 -8.67 -3.37 14.29
CA MET A 73 -9.09 -2.50 13.19
C MET A 73 -10.21 -3.17 12.41
N VAL A 74 -11.45 -2.78 12.70
CA VAL A 74 -12.60 -3.07 11.86
C VAL A 74 -12.60 -2.01 10.78
N LEU A 75 -12.18 -2.37 9.56
CA LEU A 75 -12.33 -1.52 8.39
C LEU A 75 -13.82 -1.17 8.26
N PRO A 76 -14.23 0.10 8.33
CA PRO A 76 -15.61 0.46 8.08
C PRO A 76 -15.93 0.08 6.64
N ARG A 77 -16.98 -0.73 6.46
CA ARG A 77 -17.56 -0.98 5.14
C ARG A 77 -17.88 0.38 4.51
N CYS A 78 -17.27 0.68 3.38
CA CYS A 78 -17.72 1.77 2.52
C CYS A 78 -19.18 1.53 2.15
N GLN A 79 -20.04 2.50 2.47
CA GLN A 79 -21.30 2.69 1.74
C GLN A 79 -21.01 3.20 0.33
#